data_AF-A0A2L2YTX0-F1
#
_entry.id   AF-A0A2L2YTX0-F1
#
_cell.length_a   1.000
_cell.length_b   1.000
_cell.length_c   1.000
_cell.angle_alpha   90.00
_cell.angle_beta   90.00
_cell.angle_gamma   90.00
#
_symmetry.space_group_name_H-M   'P 1'
#
loop_
_entity.id
_entity.type
_entity.pdbx_description
1 polymer ?
#
loop_
_entity_poly.entity_id
_entity_poly.type
_entity_poly.pdbx_seq_one_letter_code
_entity_poly.pdbx_strand_id
1 'polypeptide(L)'
;MCVPMYIAEISPQDIRGTLVTINNCAITLGQFVASLVDGAFSTDHVNGWRYMLGIAAVPAIIQLVGFIFMPESPRWLISKGRYDAALDVLRRTRGPNSNYEAEFETIKSNCLEVEREKENETASVIRQVLRNSSLRTALIVGCSLQAIQQLSGINTVMYYSATIIEMSGVKDKSKVIWLSAATSGMNCICSFIGLIFVER
;
A
#
# COMPACT_ATOMS: atom_id res chain seq x y z
N MET A 1 5.52 -0.54 -3.29
CA MET A 1 4.81 -1.29 -4.36
C MET A 1 4.71 -2.80 -4.10
N CYS A 2 5.60 -3.40 -3.30
CA CYS A 2 5.52 -4.84 -3.00
C CYS A 2 4.33 -5.24 -2.11
N VAL A 3 3.97 -4.41 -1.13
CA VAL A 3 2.91 -4.71 -0.15
C VAL A 3 1.52 -4.87 -0.78
N PRO A 4 0.98 -3.89 -1.56
CA PRO A 4 -0.34 -4.07 -2.17
C PRO A 4 -0.38 -5.19 -3.22
N MET A 5 0.75 -5.48 -3.87
CA MET A 5 0.86 -6.61 -4.79
C MET A 5 0.78 -7.94 -4.04
N TYR A 6 1.58 -8.12 -2.99
CA TYR A 6 1.54 -9.31 -2.15
C TYR A 6 0.15 -9.53 -1.52
N ILE A 7 -0.46 -8.45 -0.99
CA ILE A 7 -1.83 -8.49 -0.48
C ILE A 7 -2.78 -8.93 -1.59
N ALA A 8 -2.73 -8.32 -2.78
CA ALA A 8 -3.60 -8.67 -3.89
C ALA A 8 -3.46 -10.12 -4.38
N GLU A 9 -2.29 -10.74 -4.19
CA GLU A 9 -2.02 -12.12 -4.61
C GLU A 9 -2.43 -13.18 -3.58
N ILE A 10 -2.51 -12.80 -2.30
CA ILE A 10 -2.86 -13.70 -1.19
C ILE A 10 -4.30 -13.49 -0.73
N SER A 11 -4.87 -12.31 -1.01
CA SER A 11 -6.23 -11.97 -0.59
C SER A 11 -7.28 -12.73 -1.38
N PRO A 12 -8.33 -13.22 -0.71
CA PRO A 12 -9.57 -13.63 -1.35
C PRO A 12 -10.16 -12.57 -2.27
N GLN A 13 -10.74 -12.98 -3.39
CA GLN A 13 -11.43 -12.06 -4.32
C GLN A 13 -12.49 -11.19 -3.61
N ASP A 14 -13.18 -11.74 -2.60
CA ASP A 14 -14.28 -11.08 -1.90
C ASP A 14 -13.83 -9.99 -0.92
N ILE A 15 -12.67 -10.13 -0.27
CA ILE A 15 -12.15 -9.17 0.73
C ILE A 15 -10.91 -8.42 0.27
N ARG A 16 -10.49 -8.60 -0.99
CA ARG A 16 -9.30 -7.95 -1.56
C ARG A 16 -9.40 -6.43 -1.50
N GLY A 17 -10.58 -5.87 -1.75
CA GLY A 17 -10.81 -4.42 -1.66
C GLY A 17 -10.54 -3.88 -0.25
N THR A 18 -11.03 -4.58 0.77
CA THR A 18 -10.81 -4.21 2.18
C THR A 18 -9.38 -4.40 2.61
N LEU A 19 -8.72 -5.50 2.25
CA LEU A 19 -7.32 -5.74 2.60
C LEU A 19 -6.38 -4.69 1.97
N VAL A 20 -6.64 -4.26 0.74
CA VAL A 20 -5.91 -3.16 0.10
C VAL A 20 -6.18 -1.82 0.83
N THR A 21 -7.42 -1.59 1.25
CA THR A 21 -7.81 -0.36 1.97
C THR A 21 -7.24 -0.30 3.39
N ILE A 22 -7.10 -1.46 4.06
CA ILE A 22 -6.39 -1.59 5.35
C ILE A 22 -4.94 -1.15 5.23
N ASN A 23 -4.25 -1.54 4.15
CA ASN A 23 -2.88 -1.07 3.91
C ASN A 23 -2.82 0.45 3.77
N ASN A 24 -3.81 1.07 3.10
CA ASN A 24 -3.89 2.52 3.00
C ASN A 24 -4.14 3.20 4.36
N CYS A 25 -5.03 2.63 5.18
CA CYS A 25 -5.25 3.10 6.56
C CYS A 25 -4.01 2.95 7.44
N ALA A 26 -3.23 1.88 7.26
CA ALA A 26 -1.97 1.69 7.99
C ALA A 26 -0.94 2.77 7.62
N ILE A 27 -0.91 3.20 6.35
CA ILE A 27 -0.05 4.31 5.91
C ILE A 27 -0.47 5.62 6.60
N THR A 28 -1.76 5.95 6.60
CA THR A 28 -2.24 7.21 7.21
C THR A 28 -2.14 7.20 8.74
N LEU A 29 -2.33 6.04 9.37
CA LEU A 29 -2.05 5.85 10.79
C LEU A 29 -0.57 6.02 11.10
N GLY A 30 0.32 5.45 10.28
CA GLY A 30 1.77 5.63 10.43
C GLY A 30 2.19 7.10 10.31
N GLN A 31 1.61 7.84 9.35
CA GLN A 31 1.82 9.29 9.23
C GLN A 31 1.34 10.04 10.48
N PHE A 32 0.18 9.69 11.02
CA PHE A 32 -0.34 10.30 12.24
C PHE A 32 0.57 10.05 13.46
N VAL A 33 1.01 8.80 13.66
CA VAL A 33 1.94 8.44 14.74
C VAL A 33 3.27 9.18 14.56
N ALA A 34 3.79 9.27 13.33
CA ALA A 34 5.00 10.03 13.05
C ALA A 34 4.84 11.52 13.41
N SER A 35 3.72 12.15 13.02
CA SER A 35 3.46 13.55 13.38
C SER A 35 3.32 13.77 14.90
N LEU A 36 2.79 12.79 15.65
CA LEU A 36 2.73 12.85 17.11
C LEU A 36 4.12 12.75 17.74
N VAL A 37 4.98 11.85 17.24
CA VAL A 37 6.38 11.72 17.67
C VAL A 37 7.15 13.00 17.36
N ASP A 38 6.98 13.56 16.16
CA ASP A 38 7.61 14.82 15.76
C ASP A 38 7.16 15.99 16.66
N GLY A 39 5.87 16.04 17.03
CA GLY A 39 5.34 17.00 18.00
C GLY A 39 5.92 16.84 19.40
N ALA A 40 6.06 15.61 19.89
CA ALA A 40 6.58 15.31 21.21
C ALA A 40 8.08 15.64 21.34
N PHE A 41 8.88 15.35 20.30
CA PHE A 41 10.33 15.60 20.30
C PHE A 41 10.74 16.96 19.73
N SER A 42 9.77 17.78 19.29
CA SER A 42 10.04 19.13 18.78
C SER A 42 10.60 20.09 19.84
N THR A 43 10.40 19.82 21.13
CA THR A 43 10.86 20.69 22.22
C THR A 43 12.39 20.67 22.38
N ASP A 44 13.06 19.65 21.85
CA ASP A 44 14.48 19.42 22.06
C ASP A 44 15.29 19.66 20.76
N HIS A 45 15.66 20.92 20.51
CA HIS A 45 16.23 21.39 19.23
C HIS A 45 17.61 20.82 18.88
N VAL A 46 18.33 20.19 19.82
CA VAL A 46 19.71 19.71 19.61
C VAL A 46 19.76 18.24 19.17
N ASN A 47 18.90 17.38 19.73
CA ASN A 47 18.91 15.93 19.46
C ASN A 47 17.57 15.36 18.97
N GLY A 48 16.48 16.14 18.95
CA GLY A 48 15.14 15.67 18.62
C GLY A 48 15.04 14.95 17.28
N TRP A 49 15.72 15.44 16.23
CA TRP A 49 15.70 14.84 14.89
C TRP A 49 16.28 13.41 14.85
N ARG A 50 17.23 13.08 15.74
CA ARG A 50 17.81 11.72 15.83
C ARG A 50 16.80 10.75 16.43
N TYR A 51 16.04 11.18 17.43
CA TYR A 51 14.99 10.36 18.04
C TYR A 51 13.78 10.20 17.12
N MET A 52 13.41 11.24 16.37
CA MET A 52 12.36 11.18 15.34
C MET A 52 12.67 10.09 14.30
N LEU A 53 13.89 10.08 13.75
CA LEU A 53 14.33 9.04 12.81
C LEU A 53 14.60 7.69 13.48
N GLY A 54 15.12 7.69 14.72
CA GLY A 54 15.44 6.48 15.46
C GLY A 54 14.20 5.67 15.82
N ILE A 55 13.09 6.32 16.17
CA ILE A 55 11.81 5.66 16.46
C ILE A 55 11.24 5.00 15.19
N ALA A 56 11.45 5.59 14.01
CA ALA A 56 11.05 4.98 12.75
C ALA A 56 11.79 3.65 12.45
N ALA A 57 12.94 3.39 13.08
CA ALA A 57 13.62 2.10 12.97
C ALA A 57 12.88 0.96 13.68
N VAL A 58 12.07 1.25 14.71
CA VAL A 58 11.30 0.24 15.47
C VAL A 58 10.32 -0.52 14.58
N PRO A 59 9.38 0.13 13.86
CA PRO A 59 8.47 -0.58 12.95
C PRO A 59 9.21 -1.25 11.80
N ALA A 60 10.34 -0.71 11.34
CA ALA A 60 11.15 -1.35 10.30
C ALA A 60 11.76 -2.68 10.77
N ILE A 61 12.25 -2.75 12.02
CA ILE A 61 12.76 -3.99 12.62
C ILE A 61 11.63 -5.00 12.82
N ILE A 62 10.48 -4.54 13.33
CA ILE A 62 9.29 -5.40 13.49
C ILE A 62 8.88 -5.99 12.14
N GLN A 63 8.85 -5.17 11.09
CA GLN A 63 8.55 -5.62 9.74
C GLN A 63 9.59 -6.62 9.21
N LEU A 64 10.88 -6.40 9.47
CA LEU A 64 11.95 -7.30 9.06
C LEU A 64 11.82 -8.68 9.74
N VAL A 65 11.51 -8.71 11.03
CA VAL A 65 11.23 -9.96 11.74
C VAL A 65 9.95 -10.61 11.20
N GLY A 66 8.91 -9.83 10.93
CA GLY A 66 7.66 -10.32 10.36
C GLY A 66 7.82 -10.99 8.98
N PHE A 67 8.74 -10.49 8.14
CA PHE A 67 9.05 -11.11 6.84
C PHE A 67 9.58 -12.53 6.96
N ILE A 68 10.28 -12.88 8.05
CA ILE A 68 10.83 -14.22 8.25
C ILE A 68 9.73 -15.27 8.44
N PHE A 69 8.58 -14.86 8.99
CA PHE A 69 7.45 -15.75 9.27
C PHE A 69 6.38 -15.75 8.17
N MET A 70 6.47 -14.86 7.18
CA MET A 70 5.46 -14.73 6.13
C MET A 70 5.66 -15.79 5.03
N PRO A 71 4.59 -16.48 4.59
CA PRO A 71 4.68 -17.40 3.46
C PRO A 71 4.89 -16.63 2.15
N GLU A 72 5.55 -17.27 1.18
CA GLU A 72 5.70 -16.71 -0.16
C GLU A 72 4.35 -16.67 -0.92
N SER A 73 4.23 -15.78 -1.90
CA SER A 73 3.02 -15.65 -2.71
C SER A 73 2.73 -16.94 -3.50
N PRO A 74 1.48 -17.46 -3.49
CA PRO A 74 1.09 -18.64 -4.28
C PRO A 74 1.38 -18.50 -5.77
N ARG A 75 1.20 -17.29 -6.34
CA ARG A 75 1.48 -17.03 -7.77
C ARG A 75 2.97 -17.17 -8.08
N TRP A 76 3.81 -16.67 -7.17
CA TRP A 76 5.26 -16.79 -7.30
C TRP A 76 5.70 -18.26 -7.24
N LEU A 77 5.19 -19.02 -6.27
CA LEU A 77 5.48 -20.46 -6.13
C LEU A 77 5.07 -21.26 -7.38
N ILE A 78 3.91 -20.96 -7.98
CA ILE A 78 3.44 -21.57 -9.22
C ILE A 78 4.37 -21.25 -10.40
N SER A 79 4.78 -19.98 -10.57
CA SER A 79 5.74 -19.60 -11.63
C SER A 79 7.13 -20.23 -11.47
N LYS A 80 7.48 -20.71 -10.27
CA LYS A 80 8.72 -21.47 -10.01
C LYS A 80 8.53 -22.99 -10.11
N GLY A 81 7.34 -23.45 -10.50
CA GLY A 81 7.01 -24.87 -10.62
C GLY A 81 6.85 -25.60 -9.28
N ARG A 82 6.76 -24.89 -8.16
CA ARG A 82 6.58 -25.45 -6.81
C ARG A 82 5.11 -25.55 -6.45
N TYR A 83 4.41 -26.49 -7.08
CA TYR A 83 2.96 -26.67 -6.97
C TYR A 83 2.49 -27.10 -5.57
N ASP A 84 3.20 -28.04 -4.92
CA ASP A 84 2.82 -28.54 -3.60
C ASP A 84 2.90 -27.45 -2.52
N ALA A 85 3.96 -26.64 -2.56
CA ALA A 85 4.14 -25.52 -1.64
C ALA A 85 3.07 -24.42 -1.86
N ALA A 86 2.66 -24.18 -3.11
CA ALA A 86 1.59 -23.23 -3.42
C ALA A 86 0.23 -23.70 -2.88
N LEU A 87 -0.07 -25.00 -2.99
CA LEU A 87 -1.27 -25.61 -2.40
C LEU A 87 -1.27 -25.52 -0.87
N ASP A 88 -0.13 -25.76 -0.22
CA ASP A 88 0.00 -25.62 1.24
C ASP A 88 -0.25 -24.18 1.72
N VAL A 89 0.27 -23.18 1.01
CA VAL A 89 0.02 -21.75 1.33
C VAL A 89 -1.44 -21.39 1.10
N LEU A 90 -2.05 -21.82 -0.01
CA LEU A 90 -3.47 -21.61 -0.29
C LEU A 90 -4.35 -22.26 0.78
N ARG A 91 -4.04 -23.49 1.20
CA ARG A 91 -4.75 -24.20 2.27
C ARG A 91 -4.68 -23.48 3.60
N ARG A 92 -3.51 -22.94 3.97
CA ARG A 92 -3.33 -22.16 5.20
C ARG A 92 -4.06 -20.81 5.17
N THR A 93 -4.13 -20.19 4.00
CA THR A 93 -4.70 -18.83 3.83
C THR A 93 -6.23 -18.85 3.69
N ARG A 94 -6.78 -19.82 2.93
CA ARG A 94 -8.22 -19.92 2.63
C ARG A 94 -9.03 -20.71 3.66
N GLY A 95 -8.36 -21.52 4.50
CA GLY A 95 -9.01 -22.39 5.47
C GLY A 95 -9.60 -23.68 4.86
N PRO A 96 -10.01 -24.65 5.71
CA PRO A 96 -10.33 -26.02 5.29
C PRO A 96 -11.64 -26.20 4.49
N ASN A 97 -12.50 -25.18 4.41
CA ASN A 97 -13.83 -25.26 3.80
C ASN A 97 -13.95 -24.58 2.42
N SER A 98 -12.86 -24.02 1.89
CA SER A 98 -12.87 -23.34 0.58
C SER A 98 -12.44 -24.29 -0.54
N ASN A 99 -12.90 -24.05 -1.76
CA ASN A 99 -12.59 -24.83 -2.96
C ASN A 99 -11.17 -24.49 -3.48
N TYR A 100 -10.15 -24.68 -2.63
CA TYR A 100 -8.76 -24.26 -2.87
C TYR A 100 -8.15 -24.90 -4.12
N GLU A 101 -8.59 -26.11 -4.48
CA GLU A 101 -8.11 -26.84 -5.66
C GLU A 101 -8.58 -26.19 -6.98
N ALA A 102 -9.84 -25.74 -7.03
CA ALA A 102 -10.39 -25.06 -8.20
C ALA A 102 -9.75 -23.68 -8.39
N GLU A 103 -9.46 -22.98 -7.29
CA GLU A 103 -8.74 -21.70 -7.33
C GLU A 103 -7.28 -21.89 -7.75
N PHE A 104 -6.61 -22.93 -7.24
CA PHE A 104 -5.24 -23.28 -7.64
C PHE A 104 -5.14 -23.55 -9.15
N GLU A 105 -6.05 -24.34 -9.71
CA GLU A 105 -6.08 -24.61 -11.16
C GLU A 105 -6.37 -23.34 -11.97
N THR A 106 -7.22 -22.43 -11.47
CA THR A 106 -7.48 -21.13 -12.09
C THR A 106 -6.24 -20.22 -12.05
N ILE A 107 -5.51 -20.17 -10.94
CA ILE A 107 -4.29 -19.37 -10.82
C ILE A 107 -3.19 -19.94 -11.73
N LYS A 108 -3.08 -21.27 -11.77
CA LYS A 108 -2.14 -22.01 -12.62
C LYS A 108 -2.40 -21.78 -14.10
N SER A 109 -3.65 -21.87 -14.56
CA SER A 109 -4.01 -21.59 -15.96
C SER A 109 -3.65 -20.16 -16.35
N ASN A 110 -3.98 -19.18 -15.51
CA ASN A 110 -3.63 -17.77 -15.72
C ASN A 110 -2.10 -17.55 -15.77
N CYS A 111 -1.34 -18.20 -14.89
CA CYS A 111 0.13 -18.10 -14.90
C CYS A 111 0.73 -18.70 -16.17
N LEU A 112 0.26 -19.88 -16.59
CA LEU A 112 0.73 -20.54 -17.81
C LEU A 112 0.36 -19.76 -19.08
N GLU A 113 -0.81 -19.13 -19.13
CA GLU A 113 -1.18 -18.22 -20.22
C GLU A 113 -0.24 -17.02 -20.30
N VAL A 114 0.01 -16.35 -19.17
CA VAL A 114 0.93 -15.21 -19.11
C VAL A 114 2.35 -15.60 -19.50
N GLU A 115 2.80 -16.80 -19.14
CA GLU A 115 4.14 -17.30 -19.47
C GLU A 115 4.25 -17.66 -20.96
N ARG A 116 3.23 -18.27 -21.56
CA ARG A 116 3.13 -18.50 -23.01
C ARG A 116 3.06 -17.21 -23.82
N GLU A 117 2.35 -16.20 -23.33
CA GLU A 117 2.28 -14.88 -23.97
C GLU A 117 3.64 -14.16 -23.93
N LYS A 118 4.40 -14.32 -22.82
CA LYS A 118 5.76 -13.78 -22.70
C LYS A 118 6.77 -14.47 -23.62
N GLU A 119 6.64 -15.79 -23.83
CA GLU A 119 7.51 -16.54 -24.74
C GLU A 119 7.21 -16.25 -26.21
N ASN A 120 5.94 -16.04 -26.58
CA ASN A 120 5.54 -15.80 -27.97
C ASN A 120 5.77 -14.36 -28.46
N GLU A 121 5.82 -13.36 -27.58
CA GLU A 121 5.92 -11.96 -28.01
C GLU A 121 7.08 -11.22 -27.33
N THR A 122 8.22 -11.15 -28.03
CA THR A 122 9.38 -10.27 -27.72
C THR A 122 9.08 -8.79 -27.99
N ALA A 123 7.81 -8.38 -27.97
CA ALA A 123 7.42 -6.99 -28.13
C ALA A 123 7.45 -6.29 -26.78
N SER A 124 7.96 -5.05 -26.75
CA SER A 124 7.92 -4.22 -25.54
C SER A 124 6.47 -4.16 -25.02
N VAL A 125 6.27 -4.60 -23.78
CA VAL A 125 4.98 -4.64 -23.05
C VAL A 125 4.20 -3.33 -23.22
N ILE A 126 4.92 -2.21 -23.28
CA ILE A 126 4.36 -0.86 -23.47
C ILE A 126 3.61 -0.75 -24.81
N ARG A 127 4.13 -1.35 -25.88
CA ARG A 127 3.54 -1.30 -27.23
C ARG A 127 2.29 -2.17 -27.33
N GLN A 128 2.24 -3.30 -26.64
CA GLN A 128 1.04 -4.16 -26.57
C GLN A 128 -0.09 -3.47 -25.82
N VAL A 129 0.22 -2.89 -24.65
CA VAL A 129 -0.75 -2.15 -23.83
C VAL A 129 -1.35 -0.98 -24.60
N LEU A 130 -0.54 -0.27 -25.39
CA LEU A 130 -1.02 0.83 -26.24
C LEU A 130 -1.85 0.37 -27.46
N ARG A 131 -1.60 -0.83 -27.97
CA ARG A 131 -2.30 -1.38 -29.15
C ARG A 131 -3.65 -2.00 -28.80
N ASN A 132 -3.79 -2.58 -27.61
CA ASN A 132 -5.04 -3.16 -27.16
C ASN A 132 -5.99 -2.08 -26.62
N SER A 133 -7.17 -1.94 -27.23
CA SER A 133 -8.14 -0.89 -26.90
C SER A 133 -8.63 -0.97 -25.44
N SER A 134 -8.82 -2.18 -24.91
CA SER A 134 -9.26 -2.39 -23.53
C SER A 134 -8.16 -2.03 -22.53
N LEU A 135 -6.91 -2.45 -22.78
CA LEU A 135 -5.77 -2.13 -21.91
C LEU A 135 -5.43 -0.64 -21.94
N ARG A 136 -5.52 0.00 -23.11
CA ARG A 136 -5.33 1.44 -23.25
C ARG A 136 -6.37 2.23 -22.45
N THR A 137 -7.63 1.81 -22.49
CA THR A 137 -8.71 2.46 -21.72
C THR A 137 -8.46 2.31 -20.22
N ALA A 138 -8.12 1.10 -19.77
CA ALA A 138 -7.76 0.86 -18.36
C ALA A 138 -6.53 1.70 -17.93
N LEU A 139 -5.51 1.80 -18.78
CA LEU A 139 -4.32 2.60 -18.51
C LEU A 139 -4.62 4.10 -18.44
N ILE A 140 -5.41 4.63 -19.38
CA ILE A 140 -5.81 6.05 -19.36
C ILE A 140 -6.61 6.36 -18.10
N VAL A 141 -7.58 5.53 -17.74
CA VAL A 141 -8.38 5.71 -16.52
C VAL A 141 -7.48 5.66 -15.29
N GLY A 142 -6.61 4.65 -15.17
CA GLY A 142 -5.69 4.52 -14.04
C GLY A 142 -4.72 5.71 -13.92
N CYS A 143 -4.09 6.13 -15.02
CA CYS A 143 -3.19 7.28 -15.04
C CYS A 143 -3.92 8.59 -14.72
N SER A 144 -5.12 8.79 -15.25
CA SER A 144 -5.91 9.99 -15.00
C SER A 144 -6.34 10.08 -13.54
N LEU A 145 -6.77 8.96 -12.96
CA LEU A 145 -7.19 8.88 -11.57
C LEU A 145 -6.00 9.16 -10.63
N GLN A 146 -4.82 8.62 -10.95
CA GLN A 146 -3.59 8.91 -10.20
C GLN A 146 -3.13 10.36 -10.36
N ALA A 147 -3.30 10.95 -11.56
CA ALA A 147 -2.98 12.34 -11.81
C ALA A 147 -3.90 13.27 -11.02
N ILE A 148 -5.21 13.02 -11.00
CA ILE A 148 -6.18 13.78 -10.20
C ILE A 148 -5.80 13.72 -8.71
N GLN A 149 -5.44 12.54 -8.20
CA GLN A 149 -5.03 12.38 -6.81
C GLN A 149 -3.80 13.23 -6.46
N GLN A 150 -2.79 13.30 -7.34
CA GLN A 150 -1.58 14.09 -7.09
C GLN A 150 -1.77 15.59 -7.34
N LEU A 151 -2.53 15.96 -8.38
CA LEU A 151 -2.83 17.35 -8.73
C LEU A 151 -3.71 18.04 -7.68
N SER A 152 -4.45 17.28 -6.88
CA SER A 152 -5.11 17.79 -5.67
C SER A 152 -4.13 18.41 -4.67
N GLY A 153 -2.82 18.17 -4.82
CA GLY A 153 -1.78 18.83 -4.02
C GLY A 153 -1.72 18.35 -2.57
N ILE A 154 -2.29 17.18 -2.25
CA ILE A 154 -2.34 16.67 -0.88
C ILE A 154 -0.94 16.53 -0.27
N ASN A 155 0.05 16.11 -1.08
CA ASN A 155 1.44 16.03 -0.63
C ASN A 155 2.03 17.41 -0.32
N THR A 156 1.72 18.42 -1.13
CA THR A 156 2.15 19.82 -0.86
C THR A 156 1.52 20.34 0.43
N VAL A 157 0.22 20.09 0.64
CA VAL A 157 -0.45 20.46 1.89
C VAL A 157 0.19 19.72 3.06
N MET A 158 0.47 18.42 2.96
CA MET A 158 1.07 17.64 4.04
C MET A 158 2.49 18.13 4.40
N TYR A 159 3.36 18.35 3.41
CA TYR A 159 4.75 18.77 3.65
C TYR A 159 4.87 20.23 4.09
N TYR A 160 4.06 21.11 3.51
CA TYR A 160 4.12 22.55 3.76
C TYR A 160 3.01 23.06 4.68
N SER A 161 2.20 22.18 5.27
CA SER A 161 1.15 22.56 6.24
C SER A 161 1.74 23.51 7.28
N ALA A 162 2.86 23.10 7.87
CA ALA A 162 3.58 23.89 8.87
C ALA A 162 3.95 25.29 8.37
N THR A 163 4.53 25.39 7.18
CA THR A 163 4.93 26.66 6.57
C THR A 163 3.73 27.54 6.20
N ILE A 164 2.63 26.95 5.71
CA ILE A 164 1.39 27.65 5.36
C ILE A 164 0.77 28.28 6.61
N ILE A 165 0.79 27.58 7.73
CA ILE A 165 0.29 28.06 9.03
C ILE A 165 1.21 29.14 9.60
N GLU A 166 2.53 29.02 9.42
CA GLU A 166 3.46 30.07 9.82
C GLU A 166 3.24 31.36 9.01
N MET A 167 2.99 31.22 7.70
CA MET A 167 2.65 32.34 6.80
C MET A 167 1.30 33.00 7.12
N SER A 168 0.36 32.31 7.79
CA SER A 168 -0.92 32.88 8.21
C SER A 168 -0.85 33.71 9.51
N GLY A 169 0.35 33.82 10.12
CA GLY A 169 0.62 34.73 11.25
C GLY A 169 0.76 34.07 12.61
N VAL A 170 0.77 32.72 12.70
CA VAL A 170 1.00 31.99 13.95
C VAL A 170 2.51 31.90 14.24
N LYS A 171 3.02 32.72 15.16
CA LYS A 171 4.46 32.82 15.48
C LYS A 171 5.03 31.72 16.41
N ASP A 172 4.22 30.77 16.89
CA ASP A 172 4.67 29.71 17.81
C ASP A 172 4.97 28.40 17.07
N LYS A 173 6.25 28.03 16.98
CA LYS A 173 6.72 26.79 16.34
C LYS A 173 6.08 25.52 16.90
N SER A 174 5.78 25.49 18.21
CA SER A 174 5.07 24.35 18.83
C SER A 174 3.61 24.25 18.38
N LYS A 175 2.92 25.36 18.14
CA LYS A 175 1.52 25.34 17.65
C LYS A 175 1.43 24.87 16.21
N VAL A 176 2.43 25.21 15.40
CA VAL A 176 2.54 24.78 13.99
C VAL A 176 2.65 23.26 13.87
N ILE A 177 3.43 22.62 14.73
CA ILE A 177 3.62 21.16 14.70
C ILE A 177 2.39 20.41 15.23
N TRP A 178 1.72 20.94 16.27
CA TRP A 178 0.44 20.41 16.73
C TRP A 178 -0.68 20.53 15.68
N LEU A 179 -0.68 21.58 14.85
CA LEU A 179 -1.63 21.69 13.74
C LEU A 179 -1.33 20.71 12.58
N SER A 180 -0.04 20.43 12.32
CA SER A 180 0.36 19.39 11.36
C SER A 180 -0.11 18.01 11.85
N ALA A 181 0.06 17.71 13.14
CA ALA A 181 -0.48 16.50 13.75
C ALA A 181 -2.01 16.41 13.67
N ALA A 182 -2.73 17.54 13.83
CA ALA A 182 -4.18 17.59 13.64
C ALA A 182 -4.59 17.30 12.19
N THR A 183 -3.82 17.78 11.20
CA THR A 183 -4.05 17.51 9.77
C THR A 183 -3.85 16.03 9.45
N SER A 184 -2.76 15.42 9.92
CA SER A 184 -2.50 13.99 9.80
C SER A 184 -3.58 13.15 10.50
N GLY A 185 -4.08 13.62 11.65
CA GLY A 185 -5.18 12.98 12.38
C GLY A 185 -6.50 13.01 11.61
N MET A 186 -6.83 14.15 11.00
CA MET A 186 -8.01 14.26 10.14
C MET A 186 -7.90 13.34 8.91
N ASN A 187 -6.72 13.24 8.29
CA ASN A 187 -6.48 12.29 7.20
C ASN A 187 -6.67 10.83 7.64
N CYS A 188 -6.18 10.47 8.83
CA CYS A 188 -6.38 9.14 9.42
C CYS A 188 -7.88 8.85 9.62
N ILE A 189 -8.63 9.77 10.24
CA ILE A 189 -10.08 9.61 10.47
C ILE A 189 -10.84 9.46 9.15
N CYS A 190 -10.57 10.33 8.17
CA CYS A 190 -11.18 10.23 6.84
C CYS A 190 -10.85 8.90 6.15
N SER A 191 -9.64 8.37 6.32
CA SER A 191 -9.24 7.07 5.78
C SER A 191 -10.03 5.92 6.42
N PHE A 192 -10.20 5.94 7.75
CA PHE A 192 -11.01 4.95 8.47
C PHE A 192 -12.48 5.00 8.06
N ILE A 193 -13.04 6.19 7.87
CA ILE A 193 -14.39 6.36 7.32
C ILE A 193 -14.47 5.74 5.93
N GLY A 194 -13.49 6.04 5.05
CA GLY A 194 -13.41 5.46 3.72
C GLY A 194 -13.40 3.93 3.73
N LEU A 195 -12.70 3.31 4.68
CA LEU A 195 -12.67 1.86 4.86
C LEU A 195 -14.05 1.27 5.17
N ILE A 196 -14.85 1.94 6.01
CA ILE A 196 -16.20 1.49 6.38
C ILE A 196 -17.16 1.56 5.17
N PHE A 197 -16.94 2.51 4.25
CA PHE A 197 -17.80 2.72 3.09
C PHE A 197 -17.35 1.96 1.83
N VAL A 198 -16.16 1.35 1.80
CA VAL A 198 -15.64 0.75 0.56
C VAL A 198 -16.39 -0.53 0.14
N GLU A 199 -17.04 -1.22 1.09
CA GLU A 199 -17.80 -2.45 0.86
C GLU A 199 -19.33 -2.24 0.86
N ARG A 200 -19.82 -1.02 1.10
CA ARG A 200 -21.25 -0.69 1.06
C ARG A 200 -21.63 0.02 -0.24
#